data_AF-A0A355UJB6-F1
#
_entry.id   AF-A0A355UJB6-F1
#
_cell.length_a   1.000
_cell.length_b   1.000
_cell.length_c   1.000
_cell.angle_alpha   90.00
_cell.angle_beta   90.00
_cell.angle_gamma   90.00
#
_symmetry.space_group_name_H-M   'P 1'
#
loop_
_entity.id
_entity.type
_entity.pdbx_description
1 polymer ?
#
loop_
_entity_poly.entity_id
_entity_poly.type
_entity_poly.pdbx_seq_one_letter_code
_entity_poly.pdbx_strand_id
1 'polypeptide(L)'
;MLNRHFIRAKVLQSLYSFQFNDCNGVNEHNKKLLDSFNSLLDLHTYLFSSLIYIHSLALERIEDNRRKLLPTDEDLNPNTKFVDNDFITLLLNDNELLKRKEALKINWNENRDLFMNILKKFNNSNSYKTYMNSEKGDFESEKNIYIQLFKNYLISNENYFDNVCEMKMEWESDYDTMALWSLKSLKEYEGR
;
A
#
# COMPACT_ATOMS: atom_id res chain seq x y z
N MET A 1 -13.36 -5.27 9.25
CA MET A 1 -14.75 -4.86 8.90
C MET A 1 -14.71 -3.47 8.29
N LEU A 2 -15.44 -3.24 7.20
CA LEU A 2 -15.51 -1.93 6.55
C LEU A 2 -16.13 -0.89 7.50
N ASN A 3 -15.56 0.32 7.55
CA ASN A 3 -16.09 1.38 8.40
C ASN A 3 -17.53 1.76 7.98
N ARG A 4 -18.41 2.03 8.95
CA ARG A 4 -19.82 2.45 8.71
C ARG A 4 -19.94 3.65 7.78
N HIS A 5 -18.92 4.52 7.76
CA HIS A 5 -18.85 5.65 6.82
C HIS A 5 -18.91 5.19 5.36
N PHE A 6 -18.09 4.21 4.97
CA PHE A 6 -18.07 3.65 3.61
C PHE A 6 -19.40 2.99 3.24
N ILE A 7 -19.99 2.26 4.19
CA ILE A 7 -21.29 1.61 3.98
C ILE A 7 -22.36 2.64 3.64
N ARG A 8 -22.44 3.74 4.40
CA ARG A 8 -23.41 4.81 4.14
C ARG A 8 -23.16 5.51 2.80
N ALA A 9 -21.90 5.80 2.48
CA ALA A 9 -21.54 6.46 1.22
C ALA A 9 -21.93 5.59 0.01
N LYS A 10 -21.59 4.30 0.01
CA LYS A 10 -21.95 3.38 -1.08
C LYS A 10 -23.44 3.11 -1.18
N VAL A 11 -24.14 3.00 -0.04
CA VAL A 11 -25.62 2.89 -0.05
C VAL A 11 -26.25 4.14 -0.67
N LEU A 12 -25.79 5.34 -0.33
CA LEU A 12 -26.30 6.58 -0.92
C LEU A 12 -26.00 6.66 -2.44
N GLN A 13 -24.79 6.31 -2.86
CA GLN A 13 -24.41 6.24 -4.28
C GLN A 13 -25.28 5.23 -5.05
N SER A 14 -25.53 4.07 -4.44
CA SER A 14 -26.41 3.04 -5.02
C SER A 14 -27.86 3.49 -5.11
N LEU A 15 -28.39 4.19 -4.09
CA LEU A 15 -29.75 4.73 -4.11
C LEU A 15 -29.91 5.83 -5.15
N TYR A 16 -28.92 6.74 -5.24
CA TYR A 16 -28.90 7.78 -6.26
C TYR A 16 -28.90 7.16 -7.66
N SER A 17 -27.97 6.24 -7.93
CA SER A 17 -27.93 5.55 -9.23
C SER A 17 -29.20 4.75 -9.54
N PHE A 18 -29.90 4.19 -8.54
CA PHE A 18 -31.19 3.53 -8.73
C PHE A 18 -32.28 4.51 -9.15
N GLN A 19 -32.34 5.70 -8.53
CA GLN A 19 -33.35 6.70 -8.84
C GLN A 19 -33.22 7.29 -10.24
N PHE A 20 -31.99 7.37 -10.78
CA PHE A 20 -31.72 7.95 -12.09
C PHE A 20 -31.57 6.91 -13.22
N ASN A 21 -31.49 5.62 -12.92
CA ASN A 21 -31.45 4.56 -13.93
C ASN A 21 -32.77 3.79 -13.96
N ASP A 22 -33.59 4.05 -14.98
CA ASP A 22 -34.94 3.48 -15.12
C ASP A 22 -35.01 1.97 -15.45
N CYS A 23 -33.88 1.25 -15.52
CA CYS A 23 -33.83 -0.05 -16.21
C CYS A 23 -33.34 -1.26 -15.41
N ASN A 24 -32.86 -1.11 -14.16
CA ASN A 24 -32.24 -2.23 -13.45
C ASN A 24 -33.09 -2.64 -12.24
N GLY A 25 -33.51 -3.90 -12.18
CA GLY A 25 -34.26 -4.44 -11.04
C GLY A 25 -33.45 -4.38 -9.74
N VAL A 26 -34.15 -4.39 -8.59
CA VAL A 26 -33.55 -4.30 -7.23
C VAL A 26 -32.39 -5.30 -7.02
N ASN A 27 -32.49 -6.50 -7.58
CA ASN A 27 -31.46 -7.53 -7.47
C ASN A 27 -30.12 -7.11 -8.13
N GLU A 28 -30.18 -6.42 -9.27
CA GLU A 28 -28.98 -5.96 -9.96
C GLU A 28 -28.31 -4.82 -9.19
N HIS A 29 -29.10 -3.93 -8.59
CA HIS A 29 -28.56 -2.87 -7.71
C HIS A 29 -27.89 -3.44 -6.46
N ASN A 30 -28.49 -4.44 -5.82
CA ASN A 30 -27.86 -5.12 -4.68
C ASN A 30 -26.53 -5.76 -5.08
N LYS A 31 -26.46 -6.36 -6.26
CA LYS A 31 -25.21 -6.93 -6.78
C LYS A 31 -24.15 -5.84 -7.00
N LYS A 32 -24.50 -4.75 -7.68
CA LYS A 32 -23.59 -3.59 -7.91
C LYS A 32 -23.10 -2.99 -6.59
N LEU A 33 -23.96 -2.90 -5.58
CA LEU A 33 -23.57 -2.44 -4.25
C LEU A 33 -22.54 -3.37 -3.60
N LEU A 34 -22.76 -4.69 -3.64
CA LEU A 34 -21.79 -5.66 -3.12
C LEU A 34 -20.46 -5.60 -3.87
N ASP A 35 -20.52 -5.48 -5.20
CA ASP A 35 -19.33 -5.34 -6.05
C ASP A 35 -18.55 -4.06 -5.69
N SER A 36 -19.24 -2.96 -5.37
CA SER A 36 -18.58 -1.72 -4.91
C SER A 36 -17.84 -1.90 -3.58
N PHE A 37 -18.36 -2.70 -2.66
CA PHE A 37 -17.66 -3.01 -1.40
C PHE A 37 -16.43 -3.88 -1.63
N ASN A 38 -16.53 -4.85 -2.54
CA ASN A 38 -15.38 -5.65 -2.94
C ASN A 38 -14.31 -4.78 -3.59
N SER A 39 -14.70 -3.83 -4.44
CA SER A 39 -13.79 -2.88 -5.09
C SER A 39 -13.01 -2.02 -4.08
N LEU A 40 -13.66 -1.55 -3.01
CA LEU A 40 -12.97 -0.82 -1.92
C LEU A 40 -11.90 -1.67 -1.22
N LEU A 41 -12.23 -2.94 -0.95
CA LEU A 41 -11.28 -3.85 -0.32
C LEU A 41 -10.14 -4.21 -1.27
N ASP A 42 -10.41 -4.31 -2.58
CA ASP A 42 -9.39 -4.52 -3.59
C ASP A 42 -8.43 -3.33 -3.66
N LEU A 43 -8.95 -2.10 -3.61
CA LEU A 43 -8.14 -0.88 -3.54
C LEU A 43 -7.26 -0.88 -2.28
N HIS A 44 -7.81 -1.27 -1.13
CA HIS A 44 -7.00 -1.43 0.09
C HIS A 44 -5.86 -2.42 -0.09
N THR A 45 -6.14 -3.61 -0.65
CA THR A 45 -5.11 -4.61 -0.95
C THR A 45 -4.08 -4.07 -1.94
N TYR A 46 -4.50 -3.30 -2.94
CA TYR A 46 -3.60 -2.65 -3.89
C TYR A 46 -2.63 -1.71 -3.16
N LEU A 47 -3.14 -0.82 -2.30
CA LEU A 47 -2.34 0.10 -1.49
C LEU A 47 -1.36 -0.60 -0.54
N PHE A 48 -1.72 -1.75 0.02
CA PHE A 48 -0.82 -2.51 0.91
C PHE A 48 0.21 -3.32 0.12
N SER A 49 -0.18 -3.83 -1.05
CA SER A 49 0.72 -4.58 -1.92
C SER A 49 1.88 -3.73 -2.45
N SER A 50 1.70 -2.42 -2.58
CA SER A 50 2.77 -1.50 -2.97
C SER A 50 3.82 -1.30 -1.87
N LEU A 51 3.43 -1.31 -0.60
CA LEU A 51 4.39 -1.34 0.52
C LEU A 51 5.25 -2.61 0.51
N ILE A 52 4.63 -3.76 0.29
CA ILE A 52 5.34 -5.04 0.13
C ILE A 52 6.31 -4.97 -1.05
N TYR A 53 5.90 -4.36 -2.16
CA TYR A 53 6.76 -4.23 -3.32
C TYR A 53 7.96 -3.29 -3.09
N ILE A 54 7.76 -2.16 -2.41
CA ILE A 54 8.85 -1.26 -2.02
C ILE A 54 9.87 -1.99 -1.14
N HIS A 55 9.42 -2.82 -0.19
CA HIS A 55 10.30 -3.65 0.61
C HIS A 55 11.11 -4.63 -0.25
N SER A 56 10.47 -5.30 -1.22
CA SER A 56 11.18 -6.20 -2.14
C SER A 56 12.26 -5.50 -2.98
N LEU A 57 12.00 -4.26 -3.40
CA LEU A 57 13.01 -3.45 -4.10
C LEU A 57 14.16 -3.01 -3.19
N ALA A 58 13.87 -2.75 -1.90
CA ALA A 58 14.91 -2.45 -0.93
C ALA A 58 15.83 -3.66 -0.70
N LEU A 59 15.25 -4.86 -0.61
CA LEU A 59 15.98 -6.13 -0.56
C LEU A 59 16.86 -6.34 -1.80
N GLU A 60 16.27 -6.24 -2.99
CA GLU A 60 16.99 -6.41 -4.26
C GLU A 60 18.20 -5.47 -4.35
N ARG A 61 18.02 -4.20 -3.96
CA ARG A 61 19.10 -3.20 -3.96
C ARG A 61 20.25 -3.58 -3.02
N ILE A 62 19.95 -4.17 -1.87
CA ILE A 62 20.97 -4.65 -0.91
C ILE A 62 21.75 -5.83 -1.53
N GLU A 63 21.05 -6.76 -2.19
CA GLU A 63 21.70 -7.88 -2.87
C GLU A 63 22.56 -7.44 -4.05
N ASP A 64 22.07 -6.51 -4.88
CA ASP A 64 22.79 -5.95 -6.01
C ASP A 64 24.07 -5.23 -5.56
N ASN A 65 23.99 -4.49 -4.46
CA ASN A 65 25.15 -3.82 -3.86
C ASN A 65 26.23 -4.81 -3.43
N ARG A 66 25.84 -5.92 -2.79
CA ARG A 66 26.76 -6.99 -2.39
C ARG A 66 27.43 -7.69 -3.57
N ARG A 67 26.76 -7.74 -4.73
CA ARG A 67 27.23 -8.39 -5.96
C ARG A 67 28.03 -7.48 -6.89
N LYS A 68 28.24 -6.21 -6.54
CA LYS A 68 29.06 -5.29 -7.34
C LYS A 68 30.49 -5.83 -7.52
N LEU A 69 31.11 -5.47 -8.64
CA LEU A 69 32.49 -5.88 -8.98
C LEU A 69 33.54 -5.32 -8.00
N LEU A 70 33.25 -4.17 -7.39
CA LEU A 70 34.06 -3.52 -6.36
C LEU A 70 33.13 -3.07 -5.22
N PRO A 71 32.71 -3.99 -4.33
CA PRO A 71 31.86 -3.63 -3.20
C PRO A 71 32.68 -2.88 -2.15
N THR A 72 32.13 -1.79 -1.61
CA THR A 72 32.69 -1.12 -0.43
C THR A 72 32.42 -1.94 0.83
N ASP A 73 33.09 -1.63 1.94
CA ASP A 73 32.82 -2.29 3.24
C ASP A 73 31.35 -2.12 3.68
N GLU A 74 30.74 -0.99 3.33
CA GLU A 74 29.31 -0.71 3.54
C GLU A 74 28.39 -1.53 2.60
N ASP A 75 28.83 -1.84 1.39
CA ASP A 75 28.10 -2.72 0.47
C ASP A 75 28.20 -4.19 0.92
N LEU A 76 29.31 -4.59 1.56
CA LEU A 76 29.49 -5.94 2.11
C LEU A 76 28.68 -6.14 3.41
N ASN A 77 28.64 -5.11 4.26
CA ASN A 77 27.91 -5.08 5.53
C ASN A 77 26.80 -4.02 5.52
N PRO A 78 25.78 -4.15 4.65
CA PRO A 78 24.72 -3.17 4.55
C PRO A 78 23.89 -3.17 5.82
N ASN A 79 23.47 -1.98 6.26
CA ASN A 79 22.50 -1.85 7.33
C ASN A 79 21.13 -2.38 6.84
N THR A 80 20.71 -3.54 7.36
CA THR A 80 19.47 -4.21 6.96
C THR A 80 18.26 -3.81 7.80
N LYS A 81 18.40 -2.83 8.71
CA LYS A 81 17.34 -2.44 9.67
C LYS A 81 15.97 -2.17 9.04
N PHE A 82 15.93 -1.52 7.88
CA PHE A 82 14.66 -1.25 7.18
C PHE A 82 13.99 -2.52 6.65
N VAL A 83 14.79 -3.47 6.18
CA VAL A 83 14.34 -4.73 5.58
C VAL A 83 13.99 -5.77 6.64
N ASP A 84 14.77 -5.85 7.71
CA ASP A 84 14.58 -6.77 8.85
C ASP A 84 13.62 -6.20 9.90
N ASN A 85 12.70 -5.35 9.46
CA ASN A 85 11.74 -4.66 10.31
C ASN A 85 10.58 -5.61 10.67
N ASP A 86 10.18 -5.61 11.94
CA ASP A 86 9.20 -6.54 12.47
C ASP A 86 7.79 -6.22 11.92
N PHE A 87 7.49 -4.94 11.67
CA PHE A 87 6.22 -4.51 11.10
C PHE A 87 6.00 -4.99 9.66
N ILE A 88 7.00 -4.89 8.79
CA ILE A 88 6.87 -5.37 7.41
C ILE A 88 6.76 -6.90 7.35
N THR A 89 7.41 -7.59 8.29
CA THR A 89 7.32 -9.05 8.42
C THR A 89 5.88 -9.50 8.70
N LEU A 90 5.12 -8.74 9.50
CA LEU A 90 3.70 -9.02 9.73
C LEU A 90 2.87 -8.88 8.44
N LEU A 91 3.10 -7.81 7.66
CA LEU A 91 2.43 -7.61 6.38
C LEU A 91 2.78 -8.70 5.36
N LEU A 92 4.03 -9.15 5.34
CA LEU A 92 4.48 -10.25 4.47
C LEU A 92 3.87 -11.60 4.86
N ASN A 93 3.51 -11.79 6.14
CA ASN A 93 2.89 -13.02 6.63
C ASN A 93 1.35 -12.96 6.68
N ASP A 94 0.75 -11.87 6.21
CA ASP A 94 -0.70 -11.73 6.15
C ASP A 94 -1.28 -12.57 5.00
N ASN A 95 -1.72 -13.77 5.35
CA ASN A 95 -2.29 -14.74 4.40
C ASN A 95 -3.53 -14.20 3.66
N GLU A 96 -4.34 -13.35 4.28
CA GLU A 96 -5.53 -12.80 3.62
C GLU A 96 -5.12 -11.77 2.56
N LEU A 97 -4.17 -10.89 2.91
CA LEU A 97 -3.61 -9.91 2.00
C LEU A 97 -2.93 -10.59 0.80
N LEU A 98 -2.11 -11.61 1.04
CA LEU A 98 -1.39 -12.33 -0.03
C LEU A 98 -2.36 -13.03 -0.98
N LYS A 99 -3.33 -13.78 -0.45
CA LYS A 99 -4.36 -14.44 -1.28
C LYS A 99 -5.13 -13.46 -2.14
N ARG A 100 -5.47 -12.30 -1.59
CA ARG A 100 -6.21 -11.27 -2.33
C ARG A 100 -5.34 -10.59 -3.38
N LYS A 101 -4.07 -10.33 -3.07
CA LYS A 101 -3.08 -9.83 -4.05
C LYS A 101 -2.95 -10.79 -5.24
N GLU A 102 -2.86 -12.09 -4.99
CA GLU A 102 -2.82 -13.12 -6.04
C GLU A 102 -4.12 -13.17 -6.85
N ALA A 103 -5.27 -13.11 -6.19
CA ALA A 103 -6.58 -13.09 -6.86
C ALA A 103 -6.74 -11.87 -7.79
N LEU A 104 -6.20 -10.72 -7.39
CA LEU A 104 -6.17 -9.49 -8.17
C LEU A 104 -5.07 -9.48 -9.24
N LYS A 105 -4.18 -10.48 -9.25
CA LYS A 105 -3.03 -10.59 -10.17
C LYS A 105 -2.17 -9.33 -10.18
N ILE A 106 -2.00 -8.71 -9.01
CA ILE A 106 -1.22 -7.47 -8.90
C ILE A 106 0.24 -7.77 -9.16
N ASN A 107 0.76 -7.20 -10.24
CA ASN A 107 2.16 -7.29 -10.63
C ASN A 107 2.71 -5.88 -10.86
N TRP A 108 3.69 -5.50 -10.04
CA TRP A 108 4.28 -4.16 -10.07
C TRP A 108 5.50 -4.05 -10.98
N ASN A 109 5.89 -5.12 -11.68
CA ASN A 109 7.11 -5.14 -12.49
C ASN A 109 7.09 -4.10 -13.63
N GLU A 110 5.93 -3.83 -14.23
CA GLU A 110 5.77 -2.80 -15.26
C GLU A 110 5.95 -1.38 -14.69
N ASN A 111 5.67 -1.22 -13.39
CA ASN A 111 5.75 0.02 -12.64
C ASN A 111 7.00 0.11 -11.77
N ARG A 112 8.01 -0.75 -12.00
CA ARG A 112 9.22 -0.83 -11.19
C ARG A 112 9.91 0.51 -11.01
N ASP A 113 10.01 1.30 -12.09
CA ASP A 113 10.64 2.62 -12.10
C ASP A 113 9.93 3.61 -11.17
N LEU A 114 8.59 3.55 -11.10
CA LEU A 114 7.79 4.37 -10.21
C LEU A 114 8.17 4.10 -8.74
N PHE A 115 8.23 2.82 -8.36
CA PHE A 115 8.57 2.44 -6.98
C PHE A 115 10.04 2.66 -6.65
N MET A 116 10.95 2.48 -7.60
CA MET A 116 12.35 2.85 -7.43
C MET A 116 12.51 4.35 -7.17
N ASN A 117 11.77 5.19 -7.87
CA ASN A 117 11.79 6.64 -7.66
C ASN A 117 11.23 7.01 -6.28
N ILE A 118 10.14 6.37 -5.85
CA ILE A 118 9.58 6.53 -4.49
C ILE A 118 10.61 6.12 -3.43
N LEU A 119 11.19 4.93 -3.55
CA LEU A 119 12.19 4.41 -2.63
C LEU A 119 13.43 5.32 -2.57
N LYS A 120 13.90 5.82 -3.71
CA LYS A 120 15.04 6.75 -3.77
C LYS A 120 14.72 8.07 -3.07
N LYS A 121 13.54 8.65 -3.30
CA LYS A 121 13.09 9.87 -2.60
C LYS A 121 12.98 9.64 -1.10
N PHE A 122 12.47 8.48 -0.70
CA PHE A 122 12.34 8.09 0.71
C PHE A 122 13.71 7.91 1.38
N ASN A 123 14.64 7.21 0.74
CA ASN A 123 15.99 6.99 1.27
C ASN A 123 16.77 8.30 1.47
N ASN A 124 16.48 9.31 0.64
CA ASN A 124 17.08 10.64 0.76
C ASN A 124 16.46 11.48 1.89
N SER A 125 15.33 11.05 2.46
CA SER A 125 14.63 11.77 3.52
C SER A 125 15.41 11.80 4.83
N ASN A 126 15.22 12.87 5.61
CA ASN A 126 15.81 12.98 6.95
C ASN A 126 15.26 11.88 7.87
N SER A 127 13.96 11.57 7.76
CA SER A 127 13.34 10.52 8.55
C SER A 127 13.99 9.15 8.37
N TYR A 128 14.25 8.76 7.11
CA TYR A 128 14.90 7.49 6.81
C TYR A 128 16.32 7.45 7.34
N LYS A 129 17.12 8.50 7.11
CA LYS A 129 18.50 8.59 7.62
C LYS A 129 18.56 8.52 9.14
N THR A 130 17.67 9.25 9.83
CA THR A 130 17.57 9.19 11.29
C THR A 130 17.17 7.80 11.78
N TYR A 131 16.22 7.15 11.09
CA TYR A 131 15.81 5.78 11.43
C TYR A 131 16.95 4.77 11.23
N MET A 132 17.72 4.87 10.14
CA MET A 132 18.85 3.98 9.87
C MET A 132 20.00 4.16 10.86
N ASN A 133 20.20 5.38 11.38
CA ASN A 133 21.25 5.71 12.34
C ASN A 133 20.87 5.44 13.81
N SER A 134 19.59 5.20 14.11
CA SER A 134 19.19 4.84 15.47
C SER A 134 19.41 3.36 15.75
N GLU A 135 19.49 2.97 17.02
CA GLU A 135 19.46 1.55 17.42
C GLU A 135 18.12 0.91 17.07
N LYS A 136 18.05 -0.43 17.01
CA LYS A 136 16.77 -1.14 16.78
C LYS A 136 15.80 -0.70 17.88
N GLY A 137 14.76 0.02 17.48
CA GLY A 137 13.82 0.66 18.38
C GLY A 137 12.61 -0.24 18.64
N ASP A 138 11.66 0.27 19.40
CA ASP A 138 10.41 -0.44 19.68
C ASP A 138 9.58 -0.62 18.40
N PHE A 139 8.66 -1.59 18.42
CA PHE A 139 7.72 -1.86 17.33
C PHE A 139 7.01 -0.59 16.81
N GLU A 140 6.69 0.37 17.69
CA GLU A 140 6.07 1.64 17.29
C GLU A 140 6.99 2.50 16.41
N SER A 141 8.30 2.50 16.67
CA SER A 141 9.29 3.19 15.85
C SER A 141 9.44 2.53 14.48
N GLU A 142 9.38 1.20 14.45
CA GLU A 142 9.44 0.38 13.25
C GLU A 142 8.20 0.53 12.37
N LYS A 143 7.02 0.68 12.98
CA LYS A 143 5.78 0.97 12.28
C LYS A 143 5.77 2.40 11.72
N ASN A 144 6.27 3.37 12.50
CA ASN A 144 6.24 4.78 12.12
C ASN A 144 7.01 5.10 10.84
N ILE A 145 8.12 4.41 10.57
CA ILE A 145 8.89 4.63 9.34
C ILE A 145 8.08 4.20 8.08
N TYR A 146 7.33 3.10 8.17
CA TYR A 146 6.43 2.66 7.10
C TYR A 146 5.18 3.53 6.97
N ILE A 147 4.66 4.06 8.08
CA ILE A 147 3.57 5.06 8.05
C ILE A 147 4.02 6.32 7.31
N GLN A 148 5.26 6.78 7.54
CA GLN A 148 5.81 7.94 6.85
C GLN A 148 6.07 7.67 5.36
N LEU A 149 6.59 6.50 5.01
CA LEU A 149 6.71 6.04 3.63
C LEU A 149 5.34 6.08 2.93
N PHE A 150 4.34 5.43 3.54
CA PHE A 150 3.00 5.32 3.00
C PHE A 150 2.33 6.70 2.81
N LYS A 151 2.35 7.52 3.86
CA LYS A 151 1.68 8.82 3.84
C LYS A 151 2.37 9.83 2.93
N ASN A 152 3.68 10.02 3.08
CA ASN A 152 4.38 11.17 2.51
C ASN A 152 5.01 10.88 1.14
N TYR A 153 5.25 9.61 0.80
CA TYR A 153 5.98 9.23 -0.42
C TYR A 153 5.16 8.38 -1.38
N LEU A 154 4.24 7.56 -0.86
CA LEU A 154 3.36 6.73 -1.68
C LEU A 154 2.05 7.47 -2.02
N ILE A 155 1.21 7.76 -1.02
CA ILE A 155 -0.13 8.33 -1.26
C ILE A 155 -0.05 9.73 -1.90
N SER A 156 0.90 10.55 -1.46
CA SER A 156 1.11 11.91 -1.98
C SER A 156 1.79 11.97 -3.35
N ASN A 157 2.07 10.83 -3.99
CA ASN A 157 2.73 10.79 -5.29
C ASN A 157 1.69 10.76 -6.41
N GLU A 158 1.66 11.80 -7.23
CA GLU A 158 0.73 11.94 -8.37
C GLU A 158 0.84 10.77 -9.35
N ASN A 159 2.06 10.36 -9.73
CA ASN A 159 2.25 9.23 -10.64
C ASN A 159 1.72 7.91 -10.06
N TYR A 160 1.76 7.75 -8.73
CA TYR A 160 1.19 6.57 -8.08
C TYR A 160 -0.34 6.61 -8.12
N PHE A 161 -0.94 7.77 -7.88
CA PHE A 161 -2.38 7.97 -8.05
C PHE A 161 -2.83 7.69 -9.49
N ASP A 162 -2.13 8.24 -10.49
CA ASP A 162 -2.43 8.00 -11.89
C ASP A 162 -2.42 6.50 -12.22
N ASN A 163 -1.42 5.77 -11.71
CA ASN A 163 -1.37 4.33 -11.93
C ASN A 163 -2.50 3.55 -11.24
N VAL A 164 -2.95 4.01 -10.07
CA VAL A 164 -4.13 3.42 -9.39
C VAL A 164 -5.38 3.62 -10.28
N CYS A 165 -5.54 4.80 -10.85
CA CYS A 165 -6.66 5.15 -11.74
C CYS A 165 -6.60 4.37 -13.07
N GLU A 166 -5.41 4.14 -13.63
CA GLU A 166 -5.20 3.28 -14.80
C GLU A 166 -5.63 1.83 -14.54
N MET A 167 -5.38 1.30 -13.33
CA MET A 167 -5.81 -0.05 -13.00
C MET A 167 -7.34 -0.17 -12.95
N LYS A 168 -8.02 0.75 -12.25
CA LYS A 168 -9.48 0.84 -12.23
C LYS A 168 -9.92 2.29 -12.04
N MET A 169 -10.60 2.84 -13.04
CA MET A 169 -11.12 4.21 -12.99
C MET A 169 -12.08 4.46 -11.82
N GLU A 170 -12.84 3.44 -11.40
CA GLU A 170 -13.77 3.54 -10.26
C GLU A 170 -13.07 3.93 -8.94
N TRP A 171 -11.79 3.59 -8.81
CA TRP A 171 -11.01 3.86 -7.61
C TRP A 171 -10.64 5.31 -7.41
N GLU A 172 -10.68 6.13 -8.46
CA GLU A 172 -10.40 7.57 -8.40
C GLU A 172 -11.22 8.25 -7.29
N SER A 173 -12.53 7.99 -7.28
CA SER A 173 -13.46 8.61 -6.32
C SER A 173 -13.29 8.12 -4.88
N ASP A 174 -12.77 6.91 -4.71
CA ASP A 174 -12.61 6.28 -3.40
C ASP A 174 -11.19 6.43 -2.84
N TYR A 175 -10.23 6.87 -3.65
CA TYR A 175 -8.80 6.86 -3.35
C TYR A 175 -8.46 7.55 -2.04
N ASP A 176 -8.82 8.82 -1.87
CA ASP A 176 -8.46 9.60 -0.68
C ASP A 176 -9.03 8.98 0.60
N THR A 177 -10.29 8.55 0.53
CA THR A 177 -10.97 7.95 1.68
C THR A 177 -10.34 6.60 2.04
N MET A 178 -10.00 5.80 1.03
CA MET A 178 -9.34 4.52 1.21
C MET A 178 -7.88 4.67 1.65
N ALA A 179 -7.17 5.69 1.20
CA ALA A 179 -5.83 6.02 1.64
C ALA A 179 -5.80 6.40 3.12
N LEU A 180 -6.74 7.24 3.57
CA LEU A 180 -6.91 7.60 4.98
C LEU A 180 -7.28 6.40 5.85
N TRP A 181 -8.18 5.55 5.36
CA TRP A 181 -8.56 4.33 6.09
C TRP A 181 -7.38 3.35 6.16
N SER A 182 -6.67 3.14 5.06
CA SER A 182 -5.46 2.31 5.01
C SER A 182 -4.38 2.84 5.96
N LEU A 183 -4.20 4.15 6.04
CA LEU A 183 -3.30 4.80 7.00
C LEU A 183 -3.73 4.56 8.45
N LYS A 184 -5.03 4.60 8.72
CA LYS A 184 -5.58 4.27 10.03
C LYS A 184 -5.38 2.79 10.37
N SER A 185 -5.63 1.89 9.42
CA SER A 185 -5.39 0.46 9.57
C SER A 185 -3.92 0.15 9.84
N LEU A 186 -2.97 0.84 9.19
CA LEU A 186 -1.54 0.72 9.48
C LEU A 186 -1.22 1.15 10.91
N LYS A 187 -1.86 2.19 11.43
CA LYS A 187 -1.64 2.67 12.81
C LYS A 187 -2.20 1.73 13.87
N GLU A 188 -3.37 1.16 13.61
CA GLU A 188 -4.08 0.21 14.48
C GLU A 188 -3.53 -1.22 14.37
N TYR A 189 -2.56 -1.46 13.48
CA TYR A 189 -1.90 -2.75 13.34
C TYR A 189 -1.04 -3.01 14.58
N GLU A 190 -1.62 -3.68 15.56
CA GLU A 190 -0.91 -4.27 16.69
C GLU A 190 -0.44 -5.66 16.26
N GLY A 191 0.87 -5.91 16.34
CA GLY A 191 1.39 -7.27 16.19
C GLY A 191 0.67 -8.16 17.21
N ARG A 192 -0.08 -9.15 16.73
CA ARG A 192 -0.73 -10.15 17.58
C ARG A 192 0.29 -11.00 18.32
#